data_AF-A0A9P8G440-F1
#
_entry.id   AF-A0A9P8G440-F1
#
_cell.length_a   1.000
_cell.length_b   1.000
_cell.length_c   1.000
_cell.angle_alpha   90.00
_cell.angle_beta   90.00
_cell.angle_gamma   90.00
#
_symmetry.space_group_name_H-M   'P 1'
#
loop_
_entity.id
_entity.type
_entity.pdbx_description
1 polymer ?
#
loop_
_entity_poly.entity_id
_entity_poly.type
_entity_poly.pdbx_seq_one_letter_code
_entity_poly.pdbx_strand_id
1 'polypeptide(L)'
;MPEAKLKFIMRMAMTTKIFCQPTSEHVTHTAYSALLATNQNHYNWAVFMSDIYAPTAIGGPSGHASAALAKAYPNLKFIVQDLPEVIKISAATSVSSITKLATRIKFQPHNFFNEQPVHGADVYLLRMILHDWAFDDAVRIISNIVPILRRRSRIIIMDTVLPTPASILSAAERLLWVRDLTMMQFFNSRERTIEDWKAVLTKANSLLEV
;
A
#
# COMPACT_ATOMS: atom_id res chain seq x y z
N MET A 1 2.53 -16.09 15.84
CA MET A 1 3.32 -15.08 15.10
C MET A 1 4.71 -14.98 15.74
N PRO A 2 5.82 -14.94 14.96
CA PRO A 2 7.16 -14.83 15.53
C PRO A 2 7.33 -13.55 16.38
N GLU A 3 8.09 -13.63 17.48
CA GLU A 3 8.24 -12.55 18.47
C GLU A 3 8.73 -11.23 17.86
N ALA A 4 9.68 -11.30 16.92
CA ALA A 4 10.19 -10.12 16.21
C ALA A 4 9.09 -9.38 15.42
N LYS A 5 8.18 -10.14 14.78
CA LYS A 5 7.04 -9.59 14.04
C LYS A 5 6.00 -8.99 14.98
N LEU A 6 5.80 -9.58 16.17
CA LEU A 6 4.95 -9.02 17.23
C LEU A 6 5.48 -7.69 17.76
N LYS A 7 6.78 -7.63 18.07
CA LYS A 7 7.44 -6.40 18.54
C LYS A 7 7.35 -5.27 17.51
N PHE A 8 7.49 -5.59 16.23
CA PHE A 8 7.34 -4.60 15.15
C PHE A 8 5.90 -4.05 15.06
N ILE A 9 4.90 -4.93 15.01
CA ILE A 9 3.49 -4.52 14.94
C ILE A 9 3.10 -3.71 16.18
N MET A 10 3.57 -4.10 17.36
CA MET A 10 3.33 -3.35 18.60
C MET A 10 3.98 -1.95 18.55
N ARG A 11 5.21 -1.81 18.04
CA ARG A 11 5.85 -0.50 17.84
C ARG A 11 5.06 0.40 16.89
N MET A 12 4.54 -0.16 15.80
CA MET A 12 3.69 0.58 14.85
C MET A 12 2.33 0.96 15.46
N ALA A 13 1.74 0.09 16.27
CA ALA A 13 0.51 0.41 17.00
C ALA A 13 0.74 1.49 18.09
N MET A 14 1.97 1.60 18.61
CA MET A 14 2.37 2.66 19.52
C MET A 14 2.62 4.00 18.83
N THR A 15 3.17 4.02 17.61
CA THR A 15 3.33 5.28 16.83
C THR A 15 1.98 5.88 16.47
N THR A 16 0.96 5.04 16.31
CA THR A 16 -0.43 5.44 16.04
C THR A 16 -1.26 5.69 17.31
N LYS A 17 -0.61 5.65 18.49
CA LYS A 17 -1.19 5.89 19.81
C LYS A 17 -2.34 4.95 20.19
N ILE A 18 -2.52 3.83 19.50
CA ILE A 18 -3.50 2.80 19.87
C ILE A 18 -3.10 2.20 21.22
N PHE A 19 -1.82 1.90 21.38
CA PHE A 19 -1.24 1.41 22.61
C PHE A 19 -0.13 2.35 23.09
N CYS A 20 0.20 2.27 24.37
CA CYS A 20 1.42 2.84 24.91
C CYS A 20 2.16 1.81 25.76
N GLN A 21 3.48 1.92 25.80
CA GLN A 21 4.35 1.06 26.60
C GLN A 21 4.84 1.85 27.82
N PRO A 22 4.13 1.83 28.97
CA PRO A 22 4.55 2.54 30.16
C PRO A 22 5.84 1.97 30.78
N THR A 23 6.10 0.68 30.61
CA THR A 23 7.33 0.00 31.06
C THR A 23 7.79 -0.99 29.99
N SER A 24 9.06 -1.39 30.00
CA SER A 24 9.64 -2.30 28.99
C SER A 24 8.91 -3.64 28.86
N GLU A 25 8.18 -4.08 29.88
CA GLU A 25 7.45 -5.36 29.90
C GLU A 25 5.94 -5.24 29.69
N HIS A 26 5.38 -4.02 29.70
CA HIS A 26 3.93 -3.83 29.67
C HIS A 26 3.48 -2.97 28.49
N VAL A 27 2.42 -3.42 27.82
CA VAL A 27 1.68 -2.64 26.81
C VAL A 27 0.29 -2.37 27.37
N THR A 28 -0.17 -1.12 27.27
CA THR A 28 -1.47 -0.70 27.79
C THR A 28 -2.30 -0.01 26.72
N HIS A 29 -3.62 -0.11 26.87
CA HIS A 29 -4.62 0.52 26.01
C HIS A 29 -4.66 2.04 26.23
N THR A 30 -4.81 2.79 25.14
CA THR A 30 -5.19 4.22 25.22
C THR A 30 -6.67 4.40 24.92
N ALA A 31 -7.19 5.61 25.10
CA ALA A 31 -8.55 5.97 24.68
C ALA A 31 -8.81 5.68 23.19
N TYR A 32 -7.79 5.74 22.33
CA TYR A 32 -7.91 5.42 20.90
C TYR A 32 -8.19 3.94 20.64
N SER A 33 -7.68 3.03 21.47
CA SER A 33 -7.94 1.60 21.31
C SER A 33 -9.41 1.21 21.51
N ALA A 34 -10.18 2.02 22.26
CA ALA A 34 -11.62 1.80 22.41
C ALA A 34 -12.39 1.95 21.09
N LEU A 35 -11.86 2.75 20.15
CA LEU A 35 -12.44 2.91 18.81
C LEU A 35 -12.34 1.63 17.99
N LEU A 36 -11.39 0.74 18.28
CA LEU A 36 -11.29 -0.55 17.60
C LEU A 36 -12.47 -1.47 17.89
N ALA A 37 -13.07 -1.36 19.07
CA ALA A 37 -14.23 -2.17 19.47
C ALA A 37 -15.57 -1.55 19.05
N THR A 38 -15.62 -0.22 18.90
CA THR A 38 -16.87 0.54 18.75
C THR A 38 -17.06 1.13 17.35
N ASN A 39 -16.00 1.22 16.54
CA ASN A 39 -16.04 1.84 15.23
C ASN A 39 -15.49 0.88 14.17
N GLN A 40 -16.38 0.40 13.29
CA GLN A 40 -16.04 -0.58 12.26
C GLN A 40 -14.94 -0.09 11.31
N ASN A 41 -14.86 1.22 11.01
CA ASN A 41 -13.82 1.75 10.14
C ASN A 41 -12.45 1.71 10.81
N HIS A 42 -12.38 1.98 12.11
CA HIS A 42 -11.14 1.88 12.88
C HIS A 42 -10.70 0.42 13.06
N TYR A 43 -11.67 -0.49 13.29
CA TYR A 43 -11.40 -1.92 13.29
C TYR A 43 -10.84 -2.39 11.94
N ASN A 44 -11.50 -2.06 10.83
CA ASN A 44 -11.07 -2.42 9.49
C ASN A 44 -9.70 -1.82 9.15
N TRP A 45 -9.43 -0.59 9.57
CA TRP A 45 -8.12 0.05 9.42
C TRP A 45 -7.05 -0.66 10.24
N ALA A 46 -7.32 -1.04 11.49
CA ALA A 46 -6.35 -1.76 12.32
C ALA A 46 -6.05 -3.15 11.75
N VAL A 47 -7.06 -3.88 11.27
CA VAL A 47 -6.90 -5.14 10.55
C VAL A 47 -6.07 -4.93 9.27
N PHE A 48 -6.34 -3.88 8.51
CA PHE A 48 -5.54 -3.55 7.33
C PHE A 48 -4.07 -3.27 7.70
N MET A 49 -3.84 -2.53 8.79
CA MET A 49 -2.50 -2.19 9.25
C MET A 49 -1.73 -3.44 9.74
N SER A 50 -2.40 -4.34 10.46
CA SER A 50 -1.78 -5.56 11.02
C SER A 50 -1.60 -6.68 10.00
N ASP A 51 -2.58 -6.88 9.13
CA ASP A 51 -2.65 -8.06 8.26
C ASP A 51 -2.11 -7.78 6.87
N ILE A 52 -2.07 -6.51 6.46
CA ILE A 52 -1.65 -6.12 5.11
C ILE A 52 -0.46 -5.18 5.17
N TYR A 53 -0.53 -4.05 5.89
CA TYR A 53 0.52 -3.03 5.87
C TYR A 53 1.82 -3.50 6.54
N ALA A 54 1.78 -3.90 7.82
CA ALA A 54 2.97 -4.33 8.54
C ALA A 54 3.68 -5.55 7.91
N PRO A 55 2.98 -6.58 7.41
CA PRO A 55 3.62 -7.67 6.66
C PRO A 55 4.25 -7.21 5.35
N THR A 56 3.63 -6.25 4.64
CA THR A 56 4.20 -5.67 3.41
C THR A 56 5.44 -4.83 3.71
N ALA A 57 5.43 -4.05 4.80
CA ALA A 57 6.54 -3.22 5.23
C ALA A 57 7.77 -4.03 5.70
N ILE A 58 7.57 -5.29 6.14
CA ILE A 58 8.66 -6.16 6.64
C ILE A 58 9.16 -7.14 5.54
N GLY A 59 8.35 -7.45 4.53
CA GLY A 59 8.65 -8.55 3.59
C GLY A 59 8.22 -8.35 2.14
N GLY A 60 7.87 -7.13 1.73
CA GLY A 60 7.39 -6.80 0.39
C GLY A 60 5.97 -7.32 0.09
N PRO A 61 5.46 -7.17 -1.15
CA PRO A 61 4.10 -7.53 -1.52
C PRO A 61 3.94 -9.06 -1.53
N SER A 62 3.62 -9.59 -0.38
CA SER A 62 3.27 -11.00 -0.13
C SER A 62 1.95 -11.45 -0.79
N GLY A 63 1.38 -10.62 -1.68
CA GLY A 63 0.16 -10.90 -2.44
C GLY A 63 -1.13 -10.82 -1.62
N HIS A 64 -1.12 -10.29 -0.39
CA HIS A 64 -2.30 -10.25 0.50
C HIS A 64 -3.49 -9.51 -0.12
N ALA A 65 -3.27 -8.34 -0.73
CA ALA A 65 -4.33 -7.59 -1.40
C ALA A 65 -4.92 -8.40 -2.57
N SER A 66 -4.06 -9.00 -3.40
CA SER A 66 -4.46 -9.89 -4.50
C SER A 66 -5.21 -11.12 -4.00
N ALA A 67 -4.82 -11.70 -2.87
CA ALA A 67 -5.50 -12.84 -2.26
C ALA A 67 -6.88 -12.47 -1.72
N ALA A 68 -7.01 -11.32 -1.07
CA ALA A 68 -8.29 -10.79 -0.60
C ALA A 68 -9.25 -10.53 -1.77
N LEU A 69 -8.77 -9.86 -2.82
CA LEU A 69 -9.55 -9.60 -4.03
C LEU A 69 -9.89 -10.90 -4.77
N ALA A 70 -8.95 -11.84 -4.87
CA ALA A 70 -9.21 -13.14 -5.46
C ALA A 70 -10.31 -13.88 -4.70
N LYS A 71 -10.30 -13.87 -3.37
CA LYS A 71 -11.33 -14.50 -2.54
C LYS A 71 -12.71 -13.86 -2.75
N ALA A 72 -12.78 -12.53 -2.82
CA ALA A 72 -14.03 -11.81 -3.04
C ALA A 72 -14.57 -11.92 -4.48
N TYR A 73 -13.66 -12.00 -5.47
CA TYR A 73 -13.99 -12.00 -6.90
C TYR A 73 -13.34 -13.22 -7.58
N PRO A 74 -14.09 -14.34 -7.74
CA PRO A 74 -13.55 -15.61 -8.24
C PRO A 74 -12.95 -15.54 -9.66
N ASN A 75 -13.43 -14.61 -10.48
CA ASN A 75 -13.02 -14.50 -11.89
C ASN A 75 -11.73 -13.68 -12.09
N LEU A 76 -11.28 -12.96 -11.07
CA LEU A 76 -10.05 -12.15 -11.18
C LEU A 76 -8.80 -13.03 -11.08
N LYS A 77 -7.81 -12.66 -11.89
CA LYS A 77 -6.46 -13.23 -11.91
C LYS A 77 -5.46 -12.10 -11.68
N PHE A 78 -4.38 -12.39 -10.96
CA PHE A 78 -3.42 -11.40 -10.51
C PHE A 78 -2.01 -11.80 -10.91
N ILE A 79 -1.24 -10.80 -11.34
CA ILE A 79 0.22 -10.89 -11.45
C ILE A 79 0.77 -9.88 -10.45
N VAL A 80 1.47 -10.37 -9.43
CA VAL A 80 2.13 -9.54 -8.41
C VAL A 80 3.58 -9.37 -8.83
N GLN A 81 3.96 -8.12 -9.12
CA GLN A 81 5.29 -7.74 -9.54
C GLN A 81 6.04 -7.03 -8.42
N ASP A 82 7.31 -7.40 -8.24
CA ASP A 82 8.28 -6.73 -7.36
C ASP A 82 9.69 -7.13 -7.77
N LEU A 83 10.72 -6.57 -7.13
CA LEU A 83 12.11 -6.92 -7.34
C LEU A 83 12.37 -8.43 -7.13
N PRO A 84 13.37 -9.01 -7.84
CA PRO A 84 13.63 -10.45 -7.81
C PRO A 84 13.80 -11.05 -6.41
N GLU A 85 14.52 -10.35 -5.53
CA GLU A 85 14.76 -10.73 -4.14
C GLU A 85 13.47 -10.74 -3.30
N VAL A 86 12.58 -9.77 -3.54
CA VAL A 86 11.30 -9.66 -2.85
C VAL A 86 10.34 -10.75 -3.31
N ILE A 87 10.32 -11.06 -4.60
CA ILE A 87 9.53 -12.16 -5.16
C ILE A 87 9.99 -13.51 -4.62
N LYS A 88 11.30 -13.73 -4.44
CA LYS A 88 11.82 -14.97 -3.82
C LYS A 88 11.29 -15.15 -2.40
N ILE A 89 11.34 -14.10 -1.57
CA ILE A 89 10.82 -14.12 -0.19
C ILE A 89 9.30 -14.32 -0.19
N SER A 90 8.61 -13.59 -1.06
CA SER A 90 7.15 -13.63 -1.18
C SER A 90 6.67 -15.01 -1.61
N ALA A 91 7.29 -15.64 -2.61
CA ALA A 91 6.92 -17.00 -3.04
C ALA A 91 7.06 -18.04 -1.91
N ALA A 92 8.09 -17.91 -1.08
CA ALA A 92 8.31 -18.79 0.08
C ALA A 92 7.31 -18.56 1.22
N THR A 93 6.72 -17.37 1.32
CA THR A 93 5.85 -16.95 2.45
C THR A 93 4.42 -16.61 2.05
N SER A 94 4.06 -16.73 0.77
CA SER A 94 2.81 -16.18 0.24
C SER A 94 1.58 -16.90 0.77
N VAL A 95 0.50 -16.13 0.92
CA VAL A 95 -0.86 -16.64 1.20
C VAL A 95 -1.34 -17.59 0.09
N SER A 96 -0.81 -17.43 -1.13
CA SER A 96 -1.14 -18.28 -2.27
C SER A 96 -0.62 -19.72 -2.08
N SER A 97 0.51 -19.91 -1.42
CA SER A 97 1.10 -21.23 -1.12
C SER A 97 0.25 -22.04 -0.12
N ILE A 98 -0.66 -21.37 0.61
CA ILE A 98 -1.47 -21.94 1.70
C ILE A 98 -2.95 -22.07 1.29
N THR A 99 -3.35 -21.51 0.14
CA THR A 99 -4.76 -21.47 -0.28
C THR A 99 -4.96 -22.05 -1.69
N LYS A 100 -6.17 -22.52 -2.00
CA LYS A 100 -6.57 -22.95 -3.37
C LYS A 100 -6.51 -21.81 -4.42
N LEU A 101 -6.04 -20.63 -4.04
CA LEU A 101 -5.92 -19.43 -4.87
C LEU A 101 -4.61 -19.37 -5.67
N ALA A 102 -3.67 -20.29 -5.42
CA ALA A 102 -2.36 -20.33 -6.07
C ALA A 102 -2.44 -20.30 -7.60
N THR A 103 -3.47 -20.90 -8.19
CA THR A 103 -3.66 -20.93 -9.66
C THR A 103 -4.03 -19.56 -10.26
N ARG A 104 -4.46 -18.60 -9.43
CA ARG A 104 -4.94 -17.27 -9.86
C ARG A 104 -3.99 -16.13 -9.51
N ILE A 105 -2.96 -16.36 -8.72
CA ILE A 105 -1.98 -15.34 -8.33
C ILE A 105 -0.61 -15.82 -8.76
N LYS A 106 -0.01 -15.10 -9.72
CA LYS A 106 1.36 -15.36 -10.18
C LYS A 106 2.28 -14.28 -9.64
N PHE A 107 3.45 -14.68 -9.17
CA PHE A 107 4.51 -13.76 -8.79
C PHE A 107 5.49 -13.62 -9.95
N GLN A 108 5.85 -12.39 -10.31
CA GLN A 108 6.75 -12.10 -11.43
C GLN A 108 7.81 -11.09 -11.00
N PRO A 109 9.12 -11.40 -11.11
CA PRO A 109 10.15 -10.42 -10.85
C PRO A 109 10.10 -9.30 -11.90
N HIS A 110 10.02 -8.05 -11.44
CA HIS A 110 10.00 -6.88 -12.31
C HIS A 110 10.39 -5.61 -11.53
N ASN A 111 11.16 -4.75 -12.19
CA ASN A 111 11.44 -3.39 -11.74
C ASN A 111 10.60 -2.43 -12.58
N PHE A 112 9.68 -1.70 -11.95
CA PHE A 112 8.75 -0.78 -12.62
C PHE A 112 9.42 0.43 -13.29
N PHE A 113 10.72 0.66 -13.07
CA PHE A 113 11.48 1.66 -13.81
C PHE A 113 11.87 1.17 -15.21
N ASN A 114 11.69 -0.11 -15.48
CA ASN A 114 11.81 -0.70 -16.81
C ASN A 114 10.43 -0.78 -17.49
N GLU A 115 10.42 -1.04 -18.80
CA GLU A 115 9.19 -1.26 -19.56
C GLU A 115 8.33 -2.38 -18.95
N GLN A 116 7.02 -2.16 -18.88
CA GLN A 116 6.08 -3.09 -18.27
C GLN A 116 5.90 -4.35 -19.14
N PRO A 117 6.32 -5.55 -18.67
CA PRO A 117 6.34 -6.77 -19.50
C PRO A 117 4.97 -7.42 -19.68
N VAL A 118 3.95 -7.05 -18.89
CA VAL A 118 2.61 -7.62 -18.99
C VAL A 118 1.73 -6.69 -19.81
N HIS A 119 1.46 -7.08 -21.05
CA HIS A 119 0.67 -6.29 -21.98
C HIS A 119 -0.82 -6.60 -21.88
N GLY A 120 -1.61 -5.53 -21.84
CA GLY A 120 -3.05 -5.54 -21.95
C GLY A 120 -3.79 -6.32 -20.87
N ALA A 121 -3.31 -6.19 -19.64
CA ALA A 121 -4.13 -6.43 -18.46
C ALA A 121 -5.30 -5.42 -18.43
N ASP A 122 -6.42 -5.82 -17.82
CA ASP A 122 -7.58 -4.93 -17.65
C ASP A 122 -7.28 -3.82 -16.63
N VAL A 123 -6.46 -4.11 -15.61
CA VAL A 123 -6.11 -3.18 -14.54
C VAL A 123 -4.63 -3.29 -14.19
N TYR A 124 -3.98 -2.14 -14.09
CA TYR A 124 -2.66 -1.97 -13.48
C TYR A 124 -2.85 -1.27 -12.14
N LEU A 125 -2.74 -2.02 -11.04
CA LEU A 125 -2.94 -1.51 -9.68
C LEU A 125 -1.59 -1.12 -9.06
N LEU A 126 -1.43 0.15 -8.74
CA LEU A 126 -0.30 0.70 -7.99
C LEU A 126 -0.81 1.08 -6.60
N ARG A 127 -0.51 0.27 -5.58
CA ARG A 127 -1.05 0.44 -4.22
C ARG A 127 0.05 0.68 -3.21
N MET A 128 0.07 1.86 -2.58
CA MET A 128 1.11 2.30 -1.66
C MET A 128 2.49 2.14 -2.33
N ILE A 129 2.62 2.71 -3.54
CA ILE A 129 3.86 2.66 -4.34
C ILE A 129 4.32 4.07 -4.67
N LEU A 130 3.49 4.87 -5.33
CA LEU A 130 3.96 6.15 -5.90
C LEU A 130 4.27 7.20 -4.82
N HIS A 131 3.70 7.06 -3.62
CA HIS A 131 4.04 7.88 -2.46
C HIS A 131 5.47 7.67 -1.93
N ASP A 132 6.12 6.55 -2.23
CA ASP A 132 7.52 6.31 -1.85
C ASP A 132 8.51 7.05 -2.77
N TRP A 133 8.04 7.52 -3.92
CA TRP A 133 8.89 8.08 -4.98
C TRP A 133 8.67 9.57 -5.17
N ALA A 134 9.75 10.28 -5.52
CA ALA A 134 9.69 11.68 -5.91
C ALA A 134 8.80 11.91 -7.15
N PHE A 135 8.47 13.18 -7.45
CA PHE A 135 7.56 13.53 -8.54
C PHE A 135 7.95 12.92 -9.90
N ASP A 136 9.19 13.14 -10.34
CA ASP A 136 9.64 12.66 -11.67
C ASP A 136 9.76 11.13 -11.73
N ASP A 137 10.07 10.48 -10.62
CA ASP A 137 10.11 9.01 -10.54
C ASP A 137 8.70 8.41 -10.60
N ALA A 138 7.73 8.99 -9.90
CA ALA A 138 6.33 8.59 -10.00
C ALA A 138 5.79 8.75 -11.44
N VAL A 139 6.15 9.85 -12.10
CA VAL A 139 5.87 10.07 -13.54
C VAL A 139 6.49 8.96 -14.38
N ARG A 140 7.78 8.66 -14.18
CA ARG A 140 8.51 7.62 -14.92
C ARG A 140 7.85 6.24 -14.78
N ILE A 141 7.41 5.88 -13.57
CA ILE A 141 6.71 4.61 -13.30
C ILE A 141 5.42 4.51 -14.13
N ILE A 142 4.60 5.56 -14.11
CA ILE A 142 3.34 5.59 -14.88
C ILE A 142 3.62 5.56 -16.38
N SER A 143 4.61 6.34 -16.85
CA SER A 143 5.01 6.41 -18.26
C SER A 143 5.44 5.06 -18.85
N ASN A 144 5.96 4.14 -18.03
CA ASN A 144 6.29 2.77 -18.48
C ASN A 144 5.05 1.87 -18.69
N ILE A 145 3.89 2.24 -18.13
CA ILE A 145 2.63 1.49 -18.23
C ILE A 145 1.77 2.04 -19.37
N VAL A 146 1.79 3.35 -19.59
CA VAL A 146 0.94 4.04 -20.57
C VAL A 146 0.98 3.43 -21.98
N PRO A 147 2.15 3.11 -22.58
CA PRO A 147 2.23 2.58 -23.94
C PRO A 147 1.54 1.23 -24.13
N ILE A 148 1.37 0.47 -23.05
CA ILE A 148 0.87 -0.91 -23.09
C ILE A 148 -0.61 -1.03 -22.66
N LEU A 149 -1.25 0.10 -22.34
CA LEU A 149 -2.67 0.17 -22.04
C LEU A 149 -3.52 -0.12 -23.28
N ARG A 150 -4.51 -1.00 -23.15
CA ARG A 150 -5.59 -1.18 -24.13
C ARG A 150 -6.70 -0.18 -23.87
N ARG A 151 -7.61 -0.01 -24.84
CA ARG A 151 -8.79 0.90 -24.72
C ARG A 151 -9.63 0.68 -23.45
N ARG A 152 -9.69 -0.56 -22.94
CA ARG A 152 -10.42 -0.92 -21.71
C ARG A 152 -9.52 -1.04 -20.48
N SER A 153 -8.20 -0.97 -20.64
CA SER A 153 -7.27 -1.00 -19.52
C SER A 153 -7.44 0.25 -18.66
N ARG A 154 -7.20 0.10 -17.36
CA ARG A 154 -7.19 1.21 -16.40
C ARG A 154 -5.94 1.12 -15.52
N ILE A 155 -5.42 2.27 -15.14
CA ILE A 155 -4.46 2.37 -14.03
C ILE A 155 -5.27 2.74 -12.79
N ILE A 156 -5.11 1.98 -11.71
CA ILE A 156 -5.69 2.31 -10.41
C ILE A 156 -4.55 2.65 -9.48
N ILE A 157 -4.53 3.88 -8.99
CA ILE A 157 -3.60 4.33 -7.95
C ILE A 157 -4.35 4.28 -6.61
N MET A 158 -3.84 3.49 -5.68
CA MET A 158 -4.34 3.40 -4.32
C MET A 158 -3.25 3.89 -3.37
N ASP A 159 -3.04 5.20 -3.40
CA ASP A 159 -2.19 5.94 -2.47
C ASP A 159 -3.06 6.94 -1.71
N THR A 160 -2.45 7.65 -0.77
CA THR A 160 -3.23 8.62 -0.01
C THR A 160 -3.31 9.95 -0.72
N VAL A 161 -4.47 10.57 -0.56
CA VAL A 161 -4.75 11.94 -0.98
C VAL A 161 -4.77 12.82 0.26
N LEU A 162 -3.86 13.78 0.33
CA LEU A 162 -3.88 14.79 1.38
C LEU A 162 -5.09 15.70 1.17
N PRO A 163 -5.88 15.96 2.22
CA PRO A 163 -6.98 16.92 2.16
C PRO A 163 -6.41 18.34 2.09
N THR A 164 -7.24 19.28 1.66
CA THR A 164 -6.93 20.71 1.83
C THR A 164 -6.73 21.00 3.33
N PRO A 165 -5.73 21.80 3.73
CA PRO A 165 -5.52 22.14 5.13
C PRO A 165 -6.79 22.67 5.80
N ALA A 166 -7.06 22.21 7.03
CA ALA A 166 -8.24 22.56 7.82
C ALA A 166 -9.61 22.18 7.20
N SER A 167 -9.64 21.30 6.19
CA SER A 167 -10.91 20.84 5.58
C SER A 167 -11.54 19.62 6.26
N ILE A 168 -10.83 18.95 7.16
CA ILE A 168 -11.33 17.78 7.91
C ILE A 168 -11.08 17.94 9.42
N LEU A 169 -11.59 16.99 10.21
CA LEU A 169 -11.37 16.97 11.65
C LEU A 169 -9.86 16.97 11.97
N SER A 170 -9.45 17.88 12.85
CA SER A 170 -8.04 18.14 13.19
C SER A 170 -7.26 16.88 13.63
N ALA A 171 -7.93 15.94 14.30
CA ALA A 171 -7.31 14.68 14.69
C ALA A 171 -6.96 13.79 13.49
N ALA A 172 -7.87 13.66 12.52
CA ALA A 172 -7.66 12.88 11.30
C ALA A 172 -6.62 13.55 10.40
N GLU A 173 -6.67 14.88 10.27
CA GLU A 173 -5.71 15.65 9.50
C GLU A 173 -4.28 15.47 10.02
N ARG A 174 -4.08 15.54 11.34
CA ARG A 174 -2.77 15.32 11.97
C ARG A 174 -2.16 13.96 11.62
N LEU A 175 -2.96 12.89 11.53
CA LEU A 175 -2.44 11.57 11.18
C LEU A 175 -1.89 11.53 9.74
N LEU A 176 -2.53 12.23 8.82
CA LEU A 176 -2.09 12.32 7.43
C LEU A 176 -0.78 13.13 7.31
N TRP A 177 -0.68 14.25 8.03
CA TRP A 177 0.54 15.05 8.07
C TRP A 177 1.71 14.33 8.76
N VAL A 178 1.45 13.54 9.80
CA VAL A 178 2.49 12.67 10.40
C VAL A 178 2.99 11.64 9.39
N ARG A 179 2.11 11.10 8.54
CA ARG A 179 2.54 10.19 7.48
C ARG A 179 3.36 10.90 6.42
N ASP A 180 2.99 12.12 6.03
CA ASP A 180 3.78 12.94 5.11
C ASP A 180 5.22 13.18 5.63
N LEU A 181 5.35 13.54 6.90
CA LEU A 181 6.66 13.66 7.55
C LEU A 181 7.44 12.33 7.58
N THR A 182 6.74 11.20 7.74
CA THR A 182 7.34 9.86 7.67
C THR A 182 7.88 9.58 6.27
N MET A 183 7.12 9.93 5.21
CA MET A 183 7.57 9.76 3.82
C MET A 183 8.81 10.60 3.53
N MET A 184 8.84 11.84 4.02
CA MET A 184 10.01 12.71 3.91
C MET A 184 11.24 12.12 4.60
N GLN A 185 11.07 11.59 5.81
CA GLN A 185 12.18 11.07 6.62
C GLN A 185 12.80 9.78 6.04
N PHE A 186 11.98 8.84 5.56
CA PHE A 186 12.47 7.51 5.16
C PHE A 186 12.75 7.39 3.66
N PHE A 187 12.04 8.15 2.82
CA PHE A 187 12.07 7.97 1.37
C PHE A 187 12.48 9.24 0.63
N ASN A 188 12.69 10.36 1.34
CA ASN A 188 12.87 11.68 0.73
C ASN A 188 11.73 11.99 -0.27
N SER A 189 10.53 11.56 0.09
CA SER A 189 9.30 11.67 -0.71
C SER A 189 8.21 12.40 0.09
N ARG A 190 7.01 12.49 -0.45
CA ARG A 190 5.86 13.13 0.17
C ARG A 190 4.55 12.44 -0.17
N GLU A 191 3.59 12.60 0.71
CA GLU A 191 2.19 12.39 0.41
C GLU A 191 1.69 13.53 -0.51
N ARG A 192 0.65 13.26 -1.30
CA ARG A 192 0.24 14.16 -2.40
C ARG A 192 -1.21 14.59 -2.26
N THR A 193 -1.50 15.84 -2.61
CA THR A 193 -2.87 16.35 -2.78
C THR A 193 -3.49 15.80 -4.06
N ILE A 194 -4.79 16.01 -4.27
CA ILE A 194 -5.43 15.58 -5.52
C ILE A 194 -4.90 16.37 -6.73
N GLU A 195 -4.53 17.63 -6.54
CA GLU A 195 -3.89 18.47 -7.55
C GLU A 195 -2.50 17.93 -7.92
N ASP A 196 -1.71 17.51 -6.92
CA ASP A 196 -0.41 16.87 -7.16
C ASP A 196 -0.56 15.57 -7.97
N TRP A 197 -1.57 14.74 -7.64
CA TRP A 197 -1.85 13.50 -8.39
C TRP A 197 -2.26 13.79 -9.84
N LYS A 198 -3.12 14.79 -10.06
CA LYS A 198 -3.47 15.26 -11.41
C LYS A 198 -2.23 15.73 -12.18
N ALA A 199 -1.33 16.46 -11.52
CA ALA A 199 -0.10 16.93 -12.13
C ALA A 199 0.84 15.78 -12.54
N VAL A 200 1.01 14.76 -11.68
CA VAL A 200 1.78 13.55 -12.00
C VAL A 200 1.18 12.84 -13.22
N LEU A 201 -0.14 12.61 -13.23
CA LEU A 201 -0.81 11.92 -14.33
C LEU A 201 -0.70 12.69 -15.64
N THR A 202 -0.98 13.99 -15.61
CA THR A 202 -0.88 14.87 -16.79
C THR A 202 0.54 14.89 -17.35
N LYS A 203 1.55 14.91 -16.47
CA LYS A 203 2.96 14.89 -16.87
C LYS A 203 3.37 13.55 -17.48
N ALA A 204 2.85 12.44 -16.96
CA ALA A 204 3.09 11.11 -17.51
C ALA A 204 2.44 10.95 -18.89
N ASN A 205 1.18 11.37 -19.03
CA ASN A 205 0.49 11.46 -20.31
C ASN A 205 -0.73 12.40 -20.20
N SER A 206 -0.85 13.34 -21.12
CA SER A 206 -1.93 14.34 -21.12
C SER A 206 -3.33 13.78 -21.37
N LEU A 207 -3.45 12.51 -21.80
CA LEU A 207 -4.71 11.80 -21.99
C LEU A 207 -5.20 11.08 -20.73
N LEU A 208 -4.40 11.05 -19.66
CA LEU A 208 -4.82 10.48 -18.38
C LEU A 208 -5.66 11.49 -17.60
N GLU A 209 -6.83 11.04 -17.15
CA GLU A 209 -7.77 11.82 -16.34
C GLU A 209 -7.99 11.12 -14.99
N VAL A 210 -8.28 11.92 -13.96
CA VAL A 210 -8.58 11.47 -12.59
C VAL A 210 -10.08 11.32 -12.38
#